data_AF-X1JUY4-F1
#
_entry.id   AF-X1JUY4-F1
#
_cell.length_a   1.000
_cell.length_b   1.000
_cell.length_c   1.000
_cell.angle_alpha   90.00
_cell.angle_beta   90.00
_cell.angle_gamma   90.00
#
_symmetry.space_group_name_H-M   'P 1'
#
loop_
_entity.id
_entity.type
_entity.pdbx_description
1 polymer ?
#
loop_
_entity_poly.entity_id
_entity_poly.type
_entity_poly.pdbx_seq_one_letter_code
_entity_poly.pdbx_strand_id
1 'polypeptide(L)'
;MSKEKKQDAEVAPEQPVEEEVVSEERGPLGKAWDEAQGKGKSEHLNIIIVGWQKSGQIVLGRFVKAEPLAESKFGTVVQRYILETDAGLVSCVLGATADKELLPKLAVGDLLRIHYQGKRELGDGRSVNVFDIQRAPAS
;
A
#
# COMPACT_ATOMS: atom_id res chain seq x y z
N MET A 1 -31.97 19.55 -62.08
CA MET A 1 -30.92 18.94 -62.92
C MET A 1 -29.79 19.95 -63.07
N SER A 2 -28.54 19.51 -62.87
CA SER A 2 -27.27 20.18 -63.23
C SER A 2 -26.95 21.49 -62.50
N LYS A 3 -25.71 21.82 -62.13
CA LYS A 3 -24.41 21.15 -61.90
C LYS A 3 -23.50 22.35 -61.58
N GLU A 4 -22.91 22.43 -60.40
CA GLU A 4 -21.76 23.31 -60.11
C GLU A 4 -21.18 22.86 -58.76
N LYS A 5 -19.88 22.82 -58.46
CA LYS A 5 -18.62 22.73 -59.22
C LYS A 5 -17.57 22.55 -58.11
N LYS A 6 -16.69 21.56 -58.26
CA LYS A 6 -15.30 21.46 -57.75
C LYS A 6 -14.95 21.96 -56.33
N GLN A 7 -14.27 21.12 -55.55
CA GLN A 7 -12.81 21.22 -55.38
C GLN A 7 -12.29 20.06 -54.52
N ASP A 8 -11.39 19.27 -55.12
CA ASP A 8 -10.45 18.41 -54.43
C ASP A 8 -9.51 19.26 -53.56
N ALA A 9 -9.37 18.87 -52.29
CA ALA A 9 -8.27 19.28 -51.45
C ALA A 9 -7.67 18.02 -50.81
N GLU A 10 -6.49 17.71 -51.32
CA GLU A 10 -5.50 16.73 -50.93
C GLU A 10 -5.33 16.66 -49.40
N VAL A 11 -5.67 15.51 -48.80
CA VAL A 11 -5.40 15.23 -47.38
C VAL A 11 -3.93 14.82 -47.26
N ALA A 12 -3.10 15.74 -46.76
CA ALA A 12 -1.75 15.44 -46.35
C ALA A 12 -1.76 14.47 -45.15
N PRO A 13 -0.89 13.44 -45.11
CA PRO A 13 -0.82 12.53 -43.97
C PRO A 13 -0.26 13.25 -42.74
N GLU A 14 -1.04 13.27 -41.66
CA GLU A 14 -0.57 13.70 -40.34
C GLU A 14 0.60 12.81 -39.92
N GLN A 15 1.77 13.42 -39.70
CA GLN A 15 2.92 12.74 -39.12
C GLN A 15 2.64 12.48 -37.63
N PRO A 16 3.03 11.31 -37.09
CA PRO A 16 2.87 11.03 -35.67
C PRO A 16 3.78 11.97 -34.89
N VAL A 17 3.18 12.75 -33.99
CA VAL A 17 3.90 13.58 -33.03
C VAL A 17 4.63 12.62 -32.10
N GLU A 18 5.96 12.60 -32.17
CA GLU A 18 6.82 11.94 -31.19
C GLU A 18 6.53 12.59 -29.83
N GLU A 19 5.82 11.89 -28.95
CA GLU A 19 5.73 12.27 -27.54
C GLU A 19 7.15 12.22 -26.96
N GLU A 20 7.74 13.39 -26.76
CA GLU A 20 8.88 13.57 -25.89
C GLU A 20 8.49 13.05 -24.50
N VAL A 21 8.99 11.85 -24.18
CA VAL A 21 8.93 11.27 -22.85
C VAL A 21 9.76 12.17 -21.93
N VAL A 22 9.08 13.11 -21.28
CA VAL A 22 9.62 13.90 -20.18
C VAL A 22 10.07 12.90 -19.11
N SER A 23 11.37 12.71 -19.02
CA SER A 23 12.00 11.88 -18.00
C SER A 23 11.90 12.62 -16.66
N GLU A 24 10.77 12.44 -15.97
CA GLU A 24 10.71 12.67 -14.53
C GLU A 24 11.85 11.88 -13.90
N GLU A 25 12.75 12.58 -13.20
CA GLU A 25 13.81 11.99 -12.40
C GLU A 25 13.18 11.00 -11.44
N ARG A 26 13.18 9.71 -11.83
CA ARG A 26 12.57 8.68 -11.03
C ARG A 26 13.37 8.61 -9.73
N GLY A 27 12.70 8.93 -8.63
CA GLY A 27 13.27 8.83 -7.29
C GLY A 27 13.81 7.42 -7.00
N PRO A 28 14.35 7.16 -5.79
CA PRO A 28 15.01 5.90 -5.45
C PRO A 28 14.17 4.62 -5.74
N LEU A 29 12.85 4.76 -5.87
CA LEU A 29 11.91 3.72 -6.27
C LEU A 29 11.95 3.34 -7.76
N GLY A 30 12.26 4.27 -8.67
CA GLY A 30 12.35 3.96 -10.10
C GLY A 30 13.62 3.21 -10.48
N LYS A 31 14.74 3.49 -9.80
CA LYS A 31 15.96 2.68 -9.97
C LYS A 31 15.74 1.24 -9.51
N ALA A 32 15.00 1.02 -8.42
CA ALA A 32 14.62 -0.31 -7.96
C ALA A 32 13.67 -1.04 -8.94
N TRP A 33 12.79 -0.30 -9.62
CA TRP A 33 11.88 -0.83 -10.65
C TRP A 33 12.64 -1.36 -11.88
N ASP A 34 13.59 -0.57 -12.39
CA ASP A 34 14.38 -0.94 -13.57
C ASP A 34 15.35 -2.12 -13.25
N GLU A 35 15.90 -2.18 -12.03
CA GLU A 35 16.69 -3.33 -11.57
C GLU A 35 15.87 -4.62 -11.38
N ALA A 36 14.60 -4.50 -10.98
CA ALA A 36 13.69 -5.64 -10.84
C ALA A 36 13.27 -6.22 -12.20
N GLN A 37 13.09 -5.36 -13.21
CA GLN A 37 12.81 -5.76 -14.60
C GLN A 37 13.99 -6.51 -15.24
N GLY A 38 15.24 -6.07 -15.01
CA GLY A 38 16.41 -6.62 -15.67
C GLY A 38 16.91 -7.99 -15.17
N LYS A 39 16.50 -8.43 -13.97
CA LYS A 39 17.05 -9.64 -13.31
C LYS A 39 16.10 -10.83 -13.24
N GLY A 40 14.83 -10.70 -13.67
CA GLY A 40 13.85 -11.79 -13.57
C GLY A 40 13.71 -12.35 -12.14
N LYS A 41 13.88 -11.49 -11.12
CA LYS A 41 13.79 -11.82 -9.69
C LYS A 41 12.72 -10.98 -8.98
N SER A 42 11.77 -10.43 -9.74
CA SER A 42 10.63 -9.65 -9.24
C SER A 42 9.54 -10.50 -8.59
N GLU A 43 9.67 -11.82 -8.62
CA GLU A 43 8.56 -12.76 -8.43
C GLU A 43 7.98 -12.81 -7.00
N HIS A 44 8.61 -12.17 -6.01
CA HIS A 44 8.20 -12.26 -4.60
C HIS A 44 8.11 -10.91 -3.85
N LEU A 45 8.06 -9.78 -4.56
CA LEU A 45 7.94 -8.45 -3.94
C LEU A 45 6.50 -7.93 -3.89
N ASN A 46 5.52 -8.82 -3.65
CA ASN A 46 4.16 -8.38 -3.41
C ASN A 46 3.92 -8.25 -1.90
N ILE A 47 3.77 -7.02 -1.41
CA ILE A 47 3.35 -6.78 -0.03
C ILE A 47 1.84 -6.98 0.04
N ILE A 48 1.40 -8.00 0.77
CA ILE A 48 -0.01 -8.30 1.00
C ILE A 48 -0.59 -7.23 1.93
N ILE A 49 -1.51 -6.41 1.43
CA ILE A 49 -2.18 -5.39 2.24
C ILE A 49 -3.38 -6.02 2.94
N VAL A 50 -3.34 -6.06 4.27
CA VAL A 50 -4.43 -6.61 5.08
C VAL A 50 -5.40 -5.50 5.48
N GLY A 51 -6.63 -5.62 4.98
CA GLY A 51 -7.79 -4.90 5.49
C GLY A 51 -8.54 -5.74 6.53
N TRP A 52 -8.96 -5.12 7.63
CA TRP A 52 -9.70 -5.77 8.72
C TRP A 52 -11.21 -5.75 8.45
N GLN A 53 -11.70 -6.79 7.79
CA GLN A 53 -13.08 -6.85 7.32
C GLN A 53 -13.97 -7.72 8.21
N LYS A 54 -13.42 -8.81 8.77
CA LYS A 54 -14.19 -9.83 9.49
C LYS A 54 -13.61 -10.12 10.86
N SER A 55 -14.44 -10.07 11.90
CA SER A 55 -14.06 -10.53 13.25
C SER A 55 -13.56 -11.98 13.21
N GLY A 56 -12.50 -12.26 13.96
CA GLY A 56 -11.79 -13.54 13.93
C GLY A 56 -10.60 -13.59 12.96
N GLN A 57 -10.38 -12.55 12.15
CA GLN A 57 -9.22 -12.49 11.25
C GLN A 57 -7.92 -12.37 12.06
N ILE A 58 -6.93 -13.20 11.74
CA ILE A 58 -5.64 -13.25 12.43
C ILE A 58 -4.52 -13.00 11.43
N VAL A 59 -3.56 -12.17 11.83
CA VAL A 59 -2.25 -12.06 11.18
C VAL A 59 -1.18 -12.51 12.17
N LEU A 60 -0.32 -13.42 11.75
CA LEU A 60 0.82 -13.91 12.52
C LEU A 60 2.08 -13.68 11.70
N GLY A 61 3.08 -13.01 12.27
CA GLY A 61 4.32 -12.74 11.55
C GLY A 61 5.39 -12.09 12.41
N ARG A 62 6.62 -12.06 11.90
CA ARG A 62 7.73 -11.35 12.54
C ARG A 62 7.72 -9.89 12.16
N PHE A 63 7.88 -9.02 13.13
CA PHE A 63 7.94 -7.58 12.91
C PHE A 63 9.20 -7.19 12.14
N VAL A 64 9.02 -6.51 11.01
CA VAL A 64 10.13 -6.02 10.18
C VAL A 64 10.37 -4.54 10.43
N LYS A 65 9.32 -3.73 10.30
CA LYS A 65 9.35 -2.28 10.54
C LYS A 65 7.94 -1.70 10.68
N ALA A 66 7.87 -0.48 11.21
CA ALA A 66 6.69 0.36 11.18
C ALA A 66 7.02 1.67 10.47
N GLU A 67 6.10 2.15 9.64
CA GLU A 67 6.25 3.40 8.89
C GLU A 67 5.05 4.32 9.13
N PRO A 68 5.28 5.63 9.31
CA PRO A 68 4.18 6.57 9.48
C PRO A 68 3.36 6.64 8.19
N LEU A 69 2.05 6.49 8.34
CA LEU A 69 1.05 6.63 7.28
C LEU A 69 0.11 7.79 7.68
N ALA A 70 0.14 8.87 6.91
CA ALA A 70 -0.77 9.99 7.13
C ALA A 70 -2.16 9.63 6.59
N GLU A 71 -3.17 9.55 7.46
CA GLU A 71 -4.56 9.47 7.00
C GLU A 71 -5.13 10.87 6.77
N SER A 72 -5.58 11.14 5.54
CA SER A 72 -6.01 12.46 5.08
C SER A 72 -7.31 12.97 5.71
N LYS A 73 -8.12 12.10 6.33
CA LYS A 73 -9.49 12.46 6.72
C LYS A 73 -9.61 13.13 8.09
N PHE A 74 -8.62 12.95 8.97
CA PHE A 74 -8.63 13.51 10.34
C PHE A 74 -7.27 14.04 10.80
N GLY A 75 -6.25 14.05 9.93
CA GLY A 75 -4.90 14.50 10.27
C GLY A 75 -4.16 13.61 11.27
N THR A 76 -4.71 12.45 11.60
CA THR A 76 -4.09 11.47 12.49
C THR A 76 -3.06 10.68 11.72
N VAL A 77 -1.80 10.74 12.15
CA VAL A 77 -0.75 9.84 11.67
C VAL A 77 -0.90 8.51 12.38
N VAL A 78 -1.07 7.44 11.61
CA VAL A 78 -1.10 6.06 12.10
C VAL A 78 0.15 5.33 11.61
N GLN A 79 0.42 4.15 12.16
CA GLN A 79 1.54 3.32 11.71
C GLN A 79 1.06 2.23 10.75
N ARG A 80 1.83 2.04 9.67
CA ARG A 80 1.79 0.85 8.83
C ARG A 80 2.84 -0.13 9.34
N TYR A 81 2.38 -1.31 9.77
CA TYR A 81 3.24 -2.39 10.23
C TYR A 81 3.54 -3.33 9.07
N ILE A 82 4.82 -3.60 8.86
CA ILE A 82 5.30 -4.60 7.90
C ILE A 82 5.75 -5.83 8.68
N LEU A 83 5.14 -6.97 8.38
CA LEU A 83 5.38 -8.26 9.01
C LEU A 83 5.87 -9.27 7.97
N GLU A 84 6.82 -10.11 8.33
CA GLU A 84 7.20 -11.29 7.57
C GLU A 84 6.36 -12.49 8.02
N THR A 85 5.59 -13.06 7.10
CA THR A 85 4.77 -14.27 7.32
C THR A 85 5.21 -15.38 6.37
N ASP A 86 4.65 -16.57 6.54
CA ASP A 86 4.81 -17.71 5.63
C ASP A 86 4.32 -17.44 4.20
N ALA A 87 3.33 -16.57 4.05
CA ALA A 87 2.79 -16.11 2.77
C ALA A 87 3.58 -14.93 2.16
N GLY A 88 4.63 -14.44 2.82
CA GLY A 88 5.44 -13.30 2.38
C GLY A 88 5.28 -12.07 3.28
N LEU A 89 5.56 -10.88 2.73
CA LEU A 89 5.43 -9.63 3.48
C LEU A 89 3.97 -9.21 3.58
N VAL A 90 3.51 -8.94 4.79
CA VAL A 90 2.17 -8.44 5.09
C VAL A 90 2.26 -7.01 5.64
N SER A 91 1.46 -6.12 5.09
CA SER A 91 1.27 -4.74 5.58
C SER A 91 -0.10 -4.59 6.22
N CYS A 92 -0.17 -4.08 7.45
CA CYS A 92 -1.44 -3.80 8.12
C CYS A 92 -1.41 -2.48 8.91
N VAL A 93 -2.59 -1.94 9.21
CA VAL A 93 -2.78 -0.74 10.04
C VAL A 93 -3.69 -1.09 11.21
N LEU A 94 -3.30 -0.74 12.42
CA LEU A 94 -4.03 -1.07 13.66
C LEU A 94 -4.73 0.16 14.28
N GLY A 95 -4.33 1.36 13.85
CA GLY A 95 -4.88 2.62 14.32
C GLY A 95 -4.17 3.18 15.56
N ALA A 96 -4.35 4.48 15.77
CA ALA A 96 -3.53 5.27 16.69
C ALA A 96 -3.51 4.78 18.15
N THR A 97 -4.59 4.16 18.63
CA THR A 97 -4.61 3.60 20.00
C THR A 97 -3.67 2.41 20.13
N ALA A 98 -3.71 1.48 19.17
CA ALA A 98 -2.81 0.34 19.16
C ALA A 98 -1.35 0.81 18.97
N ASP A 99 -1.14 1.82 18.13
CA ASP A 99 0.20 2.38 17.88
C ASP A 99 0.87 2.90 19.15
N LYS A 100 0.13 3.61 20.00
CA LYS A 100 0.65 4.14 21.27
C LYS A 100 1.08 3.03 22.24
N GLU A 101 0.39 1.89 22.23
CA GLU A 101 0.66 0.80 23.15
C GLU A 101 1.74 -0.16 22.64
N LEU A 102 1.70 -0.47 21.34
CA LEU A 102 2.52 -1.50 20.73
C LEU A 102 3.89 -0.98 20.32
N LEU A 103 3.95 0.17 19.64
CA LEU A 103 5.17 0.68 19.01
C LEU A 103 6.36 0.84 19.99
N PRO A 104 6.19 1.40 21.22
CA PRO A 104 7.30 1.55 22.16
C PRO A 104 7.90 0.22 22.64
N LYS A 105 7.17 -0.88 22.45
CA LYS A 105 7.57 -2.21 22.91
C LYS A 105 8.16 -3.05 21.78
N LEU A 106 7.99 -2.67 20.51
CA LEU A 106 8.39 -3.50 19.37
C LEU A 106 9.89 -3.41 19.07
N ALA A 107 10.50 -4.56 18.84
CA ALA A 107 11.82 -4.70 18.25
C ALA A 107 11.74 -5.52 16.95
N VAL A 108 12.62 -5.22 15.99
CA VAL A 108 12.73 -5.99 14.75
C VAL A 108 12.97 -7.46 15.08
N GLY A 109 12.21 -8.36 14.44
CA GLY A 109 12.24 -9.80 14.67
C GLY A 109 11.20 -10.32 15.67
N ASP A 110 10.56 -9.45 16.46
CA ASP A 110 9.53 -9.85 17.41
C ASP A 110 8.37 -10.58 16.71
N LEU A 111 7.92 -11.70 17.27
CA LEU A 111 6.76 -12.42 16.75
C LEU A 111 5.47 -11.76 17.24
N LEU A 112 4.59 -11.40 16.32
CA LEU A 112 3.30 -10.77 16.59
C LEU A 112 2.14 -11.63 16.11
N ARG A 113 1.18 -11.84 17.01
CA ARG A 113 -0.15 -12.36 16.67
C ARG A 113 -1.16 -11.25 16.87
N ILE A 114 -1.75 -10.79 15.77
CA ILE A 114 -2.76 -9.73 15.74
C ILE A 114 -4.10 -10.37 15.41
N HIS A 115 -5.03 -10.35 16.36
CA HIS A 115 -6.35 -10.92 16.21
C HIS A 115 -7.41 -9.82 16.22
N TYR A 116 -8.11 -9.65 15.10
CA TYR A 116 -9.14 -8.64 14.97
C TYR A 116 -10.46 -9.12 15.58
N GLN A 117 -10.92 -8.41 16.60
CA GLN A 117 -12.12 -8.74 17.38
C GLN A 117 -13.40 -8.12 16.79
N GLY A 118 -13.27 -7.18 15.86
CA GLY A 118 -14.38 -6.46 15.24
C GLY A 118 -14.33 -4.96 15.49
N LYS A 119 -15.43 -4.27 15.16
CA LYS A 119 -15.59 -2.84 15.42
C LYS A 119 -16.38 -2.61 16.70
N ARG A 120 -15.96 -1.63 17.48
CA ARG A 120 -16.68 -1.13 18.65
C ARG A 120 -17.09 0.31 18.41
N GLU A 121 -18.37 0.59 18.60
CA GLU A 121 -18.90 1.95 18.61
C GLU A 121 -18.46 2.68 19.89
N LEU A 122 -17.97 3.91 19.73
CA LEU A 122 -17.53 4.78 20.84
C LEU A 122 -18.59 5.80 21.25
N GLY A 123 -19.71 5.88 20.54
CA GLY A 123 -20.65 7.01 20.60
C GLY A 123 -20.33 8.08 19.53
N ASP A 124 -21.26 8.99 19.31
CA ASP A 124 -21.16 10.07 18.30
C ASP A 124 -20.99 9.58 16.84
N GLY A 125 -21.41 8.36 16.54
CA GLY A 125 -21.23 7.75 15.21
C GLY A 125 -19.79 7.35 14.88
N ARG A 126 -18.88 7.37 15.87
CA ARG A 126 -17.49 6.93 15.71
C ARG A 126 -17.35 5.47 16.11
N SER A 127 -16.55 4.74 15.33
CA SER A 127 -16.17 3.36 15.64
C SER A 127 -14.66 3.20 15.65
N VAL A 128 -14.18 2.21 16.39
CA VAL A 128 -12.77 1.78 16.39
C VAL A 128 -12.67 0.29 16.13
N ASN A 129 -11.60 -0.10 15.45
CA ASN A 129 -11.23 -1.50 15.36
C ASN A 129 -10.66 -1.96 16.70
N VAL A 130 -11.09 -3.13 17.16
CA VAL A 130 -10.61 -3.76 18.39
C VAL A 130 -9.70 -4.92 18.03
N PHE A 131 -8.54 -4.98 18.67
CA PHE A 131 -7.53 -6.01 18.44
C PHE A 131 -7.11 -6.65 19.76
N ASP A 132 -6.89 -7.96 19.72
CA ASP A 132 -6.12 -8.70 20.71
C ASP A 132 -4.72 -8.92 20.11
N ILE A 133 -3.68 -8.38 20.74
CA ILE A 133 -2.32 -8.38 20.22
C ILE A 133 -1.42 -9.09 21.21
N GLN A 134 -0.80 -10.18 20.76
CA GLN A 134 0.20 -10.91 21.53
C GLN A 134 1.57 -10.74 20.89
N ARG A 135 2.58 -10.58 21.74
CA ARG A 135 3.98 -10.40 21.35
C ARG A 135 4.84 -11.46 22.03
N ALA A 136 5.73 -12.07 21.26
CA ALA A 136 6.87 -12.82 21.79
C ALA A 136 8.17 -12.14 21.31
N PRO A 137 9.09 -11.77 22.22
CA PRO A 137 10.36 -11.14 21.84
C PRO A 137 11.18 -12.03 20.90
N ALA A 138 11.94 -11.42 20.00
CA ALA A 138 12.99 -12.14 19.27
C ALA A 138 13.99 -12.78 20.28
N SER A 139 14.29 -14.06 20.07
CA SER A 139 15.32 -14.80 20.81
C SER A 139 16.73 -14.40 20.39
#